data_AF-A0A8H4B1E8-F1
#
_entry.id   AF-A0A8H4B1E8-F1
#
_cell.length_a   1.000
_cell.length_b   1.000
_cell.length_c   1.000
_cell.angle_alpha   90.00
_cell.angle_beta   90.00
_cell.angle_gamma   90.00
#
_symmetry.space_group_name_H-M   'P 1'
#
loop_
_entity.id
_entity.type
_entity.pdbx_description
1 polymer ?
#
loop_
_entity_poly.entity_id
_entity_poly.type
_entity_poly.pdbx_seq_one_letter_code
_entity_poly.pdbx_strand_id
1 'polypeptide(L)'
;MLVQAHNNCMTNFSETLEQMDEGLRNMLLHPVPIEERQHLIPMIKALRKVHKFDKLYESYLDLPCRDLSDDPKDLADEVRDLFLIKNTSQLKYLVDYRRKLLKFYSFKRMLPSYFHLPPPKPHLPAILQGLNLATRQLFLCDPKNSMDFRYYINILRKHYMFRRIPSDYFKQKLRLPEKPENICINQKYKFLFSDKDIAKQFIAEIQKRFRFTIPLSKKYMDVNLTDKLELSQSVNKIS
;
A
#
# COMPACT_ATOMS: atom_id res chain seq x y z
N MET A 1 48.87 15.64 -20.23
CA MET A 1 49.13 17.08 -20.39
C MET A 1 47.86 17.95 -20.34
N LEU A 2 46.72 17.55 -20.94
CA LEU A 2 45.46 18.34 -20.92
C LEU A 2 44.93 18.69 -19.51
N VAL A 3 45.00 17.76 -18.55
CA VAL A 3 44.50 17.99 -17.17
C VAL A 3 45.35 19.04 -16.42
N GLN A 4 46.65 19.10 -16.67
CA GLN A 4 47.54 20.09 -16.06
C GLN A 4 47.31 21.49 -16.65
N ALA A 5 47.10 21.60 -17.96
CA ALA A 5 46.77 22.87 -18.60
C ALA A 5 45.43 23.45 -18.09
N HIS A 6 44.39 22.60 -17.98
CA HIS A 6 43.10 23.00 -17.41
C HIS A 6 43.21 23.44 -15.94
N ASN A 7 44.06 22.78 -15.17
CA ASN A 7 44.28 23.10 -13.77
C ASN A 7 44.98 24.44 -13.54
N ASN A 8 45.77 24.92 -14.51
CA ASN A 8 46.49 26.19 -14.41
C ASN A 8 45.62 27.40 -14.79
N CYS A 9 44.46 27.20 -15.41
CA CYS A 9 43.56 28.28 -15.82
C CYS A 9 42.43 28.60 -14.83
N MET A 10 42.29 27.85 -13.73
CA MET A 10 41.21 28.10 -12.77
C MET A 10 41.58 29.21 -11.80
N THR A 11 40.68 30.19 -11.65
CA THR A 11 40.83 31.31 -10.72
C THR A 11 40.31 30.94 -9.33
N ASN A 12 40.86 31.61 -8.31
CA ASN A 12 40.36 31.50 -6.93
C ASN A 12 38.90 31.94 -6.86
N PHE A 13 38.10 31.23 -6.07
CA PHE A 13 36.69 31.54 -5.88
C PHE A 13 36.51 32.69 -4.88
N SER A 14 35.76 33.73 -5.24
CA SER A 14 35.52 34.89 -4.36
C SER A 14 34.64 34.53 -3.15
N GLU A 15 34.86 35.22 -2.02
CA GLU A 15 34.10 34.97 -0.79
C GLU A 15 32.75 35.72 -0.76
N THR A 16 32.65 36.84 -1.48
CA THR A 16 31.46 37.71 -1.50
C THR A 16 30.83 37.77 -2.89
N LEU A 17 29.49 37.89 -2.92
CA LEU A 17 28.73 37.99 -4.17
C LEU A 17 29.07 39.24 -5.00
N GLU A 18 29.45 40.33 -4.32
CA GLU A 18 29.82 41.60 -4.96
C GLU A 18 31.09 41.48 -5.81
N GLN A 19 31.96 40.52 -5.48
CA GLN A 19 33.21 40.26 -6.19
C GLN A 19 33.06 39.20 -7.30
N MET A 20 31.84 38.75 -7.58
CA MET A 20 31.58 37.76 -8.62
C MET A 20 31.61 38.42 -10.00
N ASP A 21 32.41 37.87 -10.90
CA ASP A 21 32.46 38.32 -12.30
C ASP A 21 31.06 38.27 -12.96
N GLU A 22 30.72 39.33 -13.69
CA GLU A 22 29.40 39.46 -14.31
C GLU A 22 29.14 38.39 -15.39
N GLY A 23 30.19 37.99 -16.11
CA GLY A 23 30.12 36.90 -17.09
C GLY A 23 29.78 35.56 -16.44
N LEU A 24 30.37 35.28 -15.27
CA LEU A 24 29.99 34.11 -14.46
C LEU A 24 28.56 34.18 -13.97
N ARG A 25 28.12 35.34 -13.47
CA ARG A 25 26.74 35.52 -12.99
C ARG A 25 25.73 35.23 -14.10
N ASN A 26 26.04 35.64 -15.34
CA ASN A 26 25.22 35.37 -16.53
C ASN A 26 25.26 33.91 -17.00
N MET A 27 26.30 33.16 -16.64
CA MET A 27 26.43 31.73 -16.98
C MET A 27 25.63 30.82 -16.04
N LEU A 28 25.28 31.30 -14.85
CA LEU A 28 24.53 30.52 -13.88
C LEU A 28 23.06 30.35 -14.29
N LEU A 29 22.56 29.13 -14.22
CA LEU A 29 21.16 28.81 -14.57
C LEU A 29 20.14 29.33 -13.54
N HIS A 30 20.59 29.73 -12.36
CA HIS A 30 19.73 30.16 -11.26
C HIS A 30 20.30 31.44 -10.61
N PRO A 31 19.45 32.28 -10.01
CA PRO A 31 19.91 33.46 -9.29
C PRO A 31 20.78 33.07 -8.10
N VAL A 32 21.67 33.99 -7.74
CA VAL A 32 22.51 33.95 -6.54
C VAL A 32 22.11 35.15 -5.67
N PRO A 33 21.92 34.99 -4.34
CA PRO A 33 22.13 33.77 -3.55
C PRO A 33 21.14 32.64 -3.87
N ILE A 34 21.56 31.39 -3.63
CA ILE A 34 20.77 30.19 -3.96
C ILE A 34 19.67 30.02 -2.91
N GLU A 35 18.43 30.27 -3.31
CA GLU A 35 17.24 30.16 -2.44
C GLU A 35 16.76 28.69 -2.27
N GLU A 36 16.94 27.86 -3.30
CA GLU A 36 16.41 26.50 -3.30
C GLU A 36 17.50 25.43 -3.30
N ARG A 37 17.42 24.49 -2.34
CA ARG A 37 18.38 23.38 -2.21
C ARG A 37 18.54 22.53 -3.48
N GLN A 38 17.50 22.43 -4.30
CA GLN A 38 17.55 21.67 -5.55
C GLN A 38 18.46 22.31 -6.61
N HIS A 39 18.67 23.63 -6.54
CA HIS A 39 19.55 24.37 -7.44
C HIS A 39 21.02 24.32 -7.00
N LEU A 40 21.29 23.94 -5.74
CA LEU A 40 22.63 23.90 -5.18
C LEU A 40 23.59 22.98 -5.95
N ILE A 41 23.17 21.75 -6.28
CA ILE A 41 24.03 20.78 -6.97
C ILE A 41 24.36 21.23 -8.41
N PRO A 42 23.37 21.61 -9.25
CA PRO A 42 23.66 22.18 -10.56
C PRO A 42 24.57 23.40 -10.48
N MET A 43 24.34 24.29 -9.51
CA MET A 43 25.13 25.49 -9.32
C MET A 43 26.59 25.16 -8.98
N ILE A 44 26.83 24.30 -7.99
CA ILE A 44 28.18 23.86 -7.60
C ILE A 44 28.89 23.21 -8.79
N LYS A 45 28.19 22.39 -9.58
CA LYS A 45 28.75 21.79 -10.79
C LYS A 45 29.12 22.82 -11.84
N ALA A 46 28.30 23.85 -12.05
CA ALA A 46 28.59 24.94 -12.98
C ALA A 46 29.80 25.75 -12.53
N LEU A 47 29.83 26.15 -11.26
CA LEU A 47 30.92 26.91 -10.66
C LEU A 47 32.25 26.14 -10.70
N ARG A 48 32.23 24.83 -10.44
CA ARG A 48 33.42 23.97 -10.51
C ARG A 48 34.00 23.78 -11.92
N LYS A 49 33.31 24.24 -12.97
CA LYS A 49 33.89 24.29 -14.33
C LYS A 49 34.88 25.44 -14.48
N VAL A 50 34.71 26.51 -13.71
CA VAL A 50 35.51 27.74 -13.84
C VAL A 50 36.42 27.96 -12.64
N HIS A 51 36.01 27.52 -11.46
CA HIS A 51 36.73 27.73 -10.20
C HIS A 51 37.09 26.44 -9.46
N LYS A 52 38.18 26.50 -8.70
CA LYS A 52 38.53 25.50 -7.69
C LYS A 52 38.13 25.99 -6.32
N PHE A 53 37.24 25.24 -5.67
CA PHE A 53 36.87 25.46 -4.28
C PHE A 53 36.40 24.16 -3.65
N ASP A 54 36.72 23.99 -2.37
CA ASP A 54 36.30 22.82 -1.59
C ASP A 54 34.88 22.96 -1.06
N LYS A 55 34.54 24.17 -0.57
CA LYS A 55 33.23 24.53 -0.01
C LYS A 55 32.73 25.83 -0.62
N LEU A 56 31.42 25.91 -0.81
CA LEU A 56 30.75 27.15 -1.23
C LEU A 56 30.55 28.03 0.02
N TYR A 57 30.89 29.32 -0.07
CA TYR A 57 30.71 30.26 1.03
C TYR A 57 29.22 30.48 1.34
N GLU A 58 28.91 30.73 2.62
CA GLU A 58 27.53 30.93 3.09
C GLU A 58 26.85 32.14 2.43
N SER A 59 27.63 33.14 2.00
CA SER A 59 27.17 34.30 1.23
C SER A 59 26.45 33.94 -0.09
N TYR A 60 26.73 32.75 -0.65
CA TYR A 60 26.09 32.25 -1.87
C TYR A 60 24.81 31.45 -1.57
N LEU A 61 24.48 31.24 -0.31
CA LEU A 61 23.36 30.42 0.15
C LEU A 61 22.36 31.31 0.87
N ASP A 62 21.20 31.53 0.27
CA ASP A 62 20.03 32.03 1.00
C ASP A 62 19.13 30.84 1.35
N LEU A 63 19.77 29.82 1.92
CA LEU A 63 19.10 28.61 2.34
C LEU A 63 18.61 28.78 3.78
N PRO A 64 17.54 28.08 4.17
CA PRO A 64 17.07 28.14 5.53
C PRO A 64 18.10 27.52 6.47
N CYS A 65 18.72 28.37 7.29
CA CYS A 65 19.71 27.98 8.29
C CYS A 65 19.10 27.57 9.64
N ARG A 66 17.78 27.65 9.80
CA ARG A 66 17.14 27.28 11.06
C ARG A 66 17.08 25.77 11.20
N ASP A 67 17.59 25.26 12.31
CA ASP A 67 17.39 23.86 12.68
C ASP A 67 15.91 23.60 12.96
N LEU A 68 15.47 22.38 12.64
CA LEU A 68 14.10 21.97 12.90
C LEU A 68 13.85 21.87 14.42
N SER A 69 12.90 22.65 14.95
CA SER A 69 12.52 22.56 16.37
C SER A 69 11.98 21.17 16.73
N ASP A 70 12.15 20.74 17.97
CA ASP A 70 11.53 19.52 18.47
C ASP A 70 10.01 19.66 18.63
N ASP A 71 9.49 20.86 18.94
CA ASP A 71 8.05 21.12 19.06
C ASP A 71 7.48 21.64 17.72
N PRO A 72 6.49 20.95 17.11
CA PRO A 72 5.80 21.42 15.91
C PRO A 72 5.16 22.80 16.04
N LYS A 73 4.89 23.29 17.26
CA LYS A 73 4.32 24.63 17.49
C LYS A 73 5.29 25.76 17.15
N ASP A 74 6.60 25.50 17.21
CA ASP A 74 7.64 26.49 16.90
C ASP A 74 7.91 26.62 15.39
N LEU A 75 7.16 25.89 14.57
CA LEU A 75 7.26 25.95 13.12
C LEU A 75 6.73 27.28 12.58
N ALA A 76 7.21 27.68 11.40
CA ALA A 76 6.73 28.81 10.64
C ALA A 76 5.23 28.62 10.34
N ASP A 77 4.47 29.73 10.37
CA ASP A 77 3.02 29.71 10.31
C ASP A 77 2.49 28.96 9.07
N GLU A 78 3.19 29.06 7.93
CA GLU A 78 2.79 28.44 6.66
C GLU A 78 2.85 26.91 6.66
N VAL A 79 3.66 26.33 7.54
CA VAL A 79 3.86 24.88 7.63
C VAL A 79 3.34 24.30 8.94
N ARG A 80 3.12 25.12 9.98
CA ARG A 80 2.67 24.69 11.31
C ARG A 80 1.43 23.80 11.24
N ASP A 81 0.41 24.21 10.48
CA ASP A 81 -0.87 23.48 10.37
C ASP A 81 -0.76 22.14 9.63
N LEU A 82 0.33 21.92 8.88
CA LEU A 82 0.60 20.64 8.22
C LEU A 82 1.09 19.58 9.21
N PHE A 83 1.59 20.02 10.37
CA PHE A 83 2.26 19.18 11.34
C PHE A 83 1.46 19.07 12.62
N LEU A 84 0.80 17.92 12.71
CA LEU A 84 0.54 17.10 13.88
C LEU A 84 -0.17 15.90 13.24
N ILE A 85 0.62 15.00 12.63
CA ILE A 85 0.05 13.95 11.79
C ILE A 85 -0.66 12.95 12.69
N LYS A 86 -1.99 13.06 12.77
CA LYS A 86 -2.85 12.26 13.65
C LYS A 86 -3.24 10.93 13.03
N ASN A 87 -3.36 10.88 11.70
CA ASN A 87 -3.88 9.72 11.00
C ASN A 87 -2.85 9.12 10.03
N THR A 88 -2.81 7.80 9.96
CA THR A 88 -1.95 7.09 8.99
C THR A 88 -2.31 7.40 7.54
N SER A 89 -3.56 7.79 7.26
CA SER A 89 -4.00 8.23 5.94
C SER A 89 -3.33 9.52 5.47
N GLN A 90 -2.87 10.37 6.39
CA GLN A 90 -2.14 11.60 6.09
C GLN A 90 -0.68 11.34 5.73
N LEU A 91 -0.12 10.17 6.08
CA LEU A 91 1.27 9.81 5.78
C LEU A 91 1.56 9.77 4.27
N LYS A 92 0.54 9.60 3.43
CA LYS A 92 0.71 9.68 1.97
C LYS A 92 1.16 11.07 1.49
N TYR A 93 0.89 12.13 2.26
CA TYR A 93 1.31 13.51 1.98
C TYR A 93 2.65 13.87 2.63
N LEU A 94 3.30 12.93 3.32
CA LEU A 94 4.52 13.20 4.09
C LEU A 94 5.67 13.71 3.20
N VAL A 95 5.73 13.26 1.94
CA VAL A 95 6.73 13.73 0.97
C VAL A 95 6.55 15.21 0.66
N ASP A 96 5.31 15.65 0.44
CA ASP A 96 5.01 17.06 0.16
C ASP A 96 5.18 17.93 1.40
N TYR A 97 4.76 17.45 2.57
CA TYR A 97 4.99 18.15 3.85
C TYR A 97 6.48 18.32 4.11
N ARG A 98 7.29 17.27 3.88
CA ARG A 98 8.74 17.33 3.99
C ARG A 98 9.34 18.35 3.02
N ARG A 99 8.87 18.39 1.77
CA ARG A 99 9.34 19.36 0.77
C ARG A 99 9.05 20.80 1.21
N LYS A 100 7.86 21.06 1.75
CA LYS A 100 7.50 22.38 2.29
C LYS A 100 8.35 22.75 3.51
N LEU A 101 8.58 21.81 4.41
CA LEU A 101 9.39 22.04 5.61
C LEU A 101 10.86 22.34 5.28
N LEU A 102 11.41 21.68 4.25
CA LEU A 102 12.78 21.94 3.76
C LEU A 102 12.98 23.34 3.17
N LYS A 103 11.91 24.11 2.93
CA LYS A 103 11.98 25.53 2.55
C LYS A 103 12.22 26.47 3.73
N PHE A 104 12.09 25.99 4.97
CA PHE A 104 12.22 26.81 6.18
C PHE A 104 13.23 26.24 7.18
N TYR A 105 13.51 24.94 7.11
CA TYR A 105 14.32 24.24 8.10
C TYR A 105 15.34 23.30 7.47
N SER A 106 16.48 23.17 8.15
CA SER A 106 17.48 22.15 7.86
C SER A 106 17.25 20.91 8.73
N PHE A 107 17.03 19.75 8.12
CA PHE A 107 16.92 18.49 8.84
C PHE A 107 17.18 17.28 7.94
N LYS A 108 17.71 16.20 8.53
CA LYS A 108 17.99 14.94 7.83
C LYS A 108 16.78 14.00 7.83
N ARG A 109 16.07 13.92 8.96
CA ARG A 109 14.92 13.04 9.20
C ARG A 109 13.86 13.79 9.99
N MET A 110 12.59 13.50 9.73
CA MET A 110 11.47 14.02 10.53
C MET A 110 11.55 13.49 11.96
N LEU A 111 11.35 14.37 12.93
CA LEU A 111 11.36 14.01 14.34
C LEU A 111 10.05 13.30 14.74
N PRO A 112 10.08 12.31 15.65
CA PRO A 112 8.88 11.60 16.10
C PRO A 112 7.79 12.50 16.70
N SER A 113 8.16 13.63 17.30
CA SER A 113 7.24 14.63 17.89
C SER A 113 6.22 15.21 16.89
N TYR A 114 6.53 15.14 15.60
CA TYR A 114 5.66 15.61 14.51
C TYR A 114 4.54 14.62 14.17
N PHE A 115 4.60 13.41 14.74
CA PHE A 115 3.67 12.33 14.50
C PHE A 115 2.89 12.03 15.79
N HIS A 116 1.62 12.41 15.82
CA HIS A 116 0.69 12.04 16.89
C HIS A 116 -0.16 10.85 16.42
N LEU A 117 0.50 9.79 15.96
CA LEU A 117 -0.19 8.62 15.45
C LEU A 117 -0.77 7.82 16.63
N PRO A 118 -1.96 7.20 16.46
CA PRO A 118 -2.47 6.27 17.45
C PRO A 118 -1.46 5.10 17.60
N PRO A 119 -1.46 4.42 18.76
CA PRO A 119 -0.61 3.26 18.96
C PRO A 119 -0.86 2.22 17.86
N PRO A 120 0.18 1.47 17.46
CA PRO A 120 0.04 0.44 16.44
C PRO A 120 -1.01 -0.57 16.87
N LYS A 121 -1.88 -0.96 15.94
CA LYS A 121 -2.92 -1.96 16.20
C LYS A 121 -2.27 -3.31 16.51
N PRO A 122 -2.77 -4.07 17.49
CA PRO A 122 -2.27 -5.41 17.78
C PRO A 122 -2.46 -6.34 16.56
N HIS A 123 -1.61 -7.35 16.45
CA HIS A 123 -1.78 -8.40 15.46
C HIS A 123 -3.08 -9.16 15.68
N LEU A 124 -3.72 -9.58 14.58
CA LEU A 124 -4.89 -10.45 14.66
C LEU A 124 -4.49 -11.78 15.33
N PRO A 125 -5.17 -12.20 16.41
CA PRO A 125 -4.92 -13.47 17.08
C PRO A 125 -5.14 -14.65 16.14
N ALA A 126 -4.34 -15.71 16.28
CA ALA A 126 -4.54 -16.94 15.51
C ALA A 126 -5.87 -17.64 15.85
N ILE A 127 -6.33 -17.46 17.09
CA ILE A 127 -7.47 -18.17 17.68
C ILE A 127 -8.57 -17.16 18.03
N LEU A 128 -9.83 -17.49 17.77
CA LEU A 128 -11.01 -16.63 18.04
C LEU A 128 -11.12 -16.16 19.49
N GLN A 129 -10.68 -16.99 20.43
CA GLN A 129 -10.66 -16.69 21.87
C GLN A 129 -9.78 -15.48 22.20
N GLY A 130 -8.78 -15.17 21.37
CA GLY A 130 -7.92 -14.00 21.55
C GLY A 130 -8.54 -12.68 21.07
N LEU A 131 -9.69 -12.71 20.40
CA LEU A 131 -10.40 -11.51 19.99
C LEU A 131 -11.00 -10.77 21.20
N ASN A 132 -11.13 -9.46 21.08
CA ASN A 132 -11.84 -8.66 22.06
C ASN A 132 -13.31 -9.13 22.12
N LEU A 133 -13.93 -9.00 23.29
CA LEU A 133 -15.27 -9.54 23.54
C LEU A 133 -16.31 -9.04 22.52
N ALA A 134 -16.23 -7.75 22.16
CA ALA A 134 -17.12 -7.10 21.21
C ALA A 134 -17.02 -7.66 19.78
N THR A 135 -15.81 -7.94 19.28
CA THR A 135 -15.69 -8.54 17.94
C THR A 135 -15.93 -10.04 17.99
N ARG A 136 -15.52 -10.74 19.04
CA ARG A 136 -15.64 -12.20 19.15
C ARG A 136 -17.06 -12.72 18.87
N GLN A 137 -18.08 -12.03 19.36
CA GLN A 137 -19.49 -12.42 19.12
C GLN A 137 -19.92 -12.32 17.65
N LEU A 138 -19.23 -11.51 16.85
CA LEU A 138 -19.47 -11.33 15.42
C LEU A 138 -18.73 -12.38 14.58
N PHE A 139 -17.74 -13.07 15.16
CA PHE A 139 -16.86 -14.01 14.47
C PHE A 139 -17.18 -15.45 14.82
N LEU A 140 -18.06 -15.99 13.98
CA LEU A 140 -18.27 -17.39 13.57
C LEU A 140 -19.20 -17.27 12.35
N CYS A 141 -18.87 -16.33 11.46
CA CYS A 141 -19.79 -15.83 10.45
C CYS A 141 -19.78 -16.75 9.23
N ASP A 142 -20.92 -16.75 8.54
CA ASP A 142 -21.11 -17.40 7.25
C ASP A 142 -21.49 -16.30 6.24
N PRO A 143 -20.49 -15.55 5.72
CA PRO A 143 -20.74 -14.42 4.84
C PRO A 143 -21.38 -14.92 3.54
N LYS A 144 -22.57 -14.42 3.21
CA LYS A 144 -23.36 -14.92 2.06
C LYS A 144 -22.87 -14.35 0.74
N ASN A 145 -22.23 -13.20 0.77
CA ASN A 145 -21.74 -12.48 -0.40
C ASN A 145 -20.43 -11.71 -0.09
N SER A 146 -19.84 -11.09 -1.11
CA SER A 146 -18.59 -10.35 -0.98
C SER A 146 -18.71 -9.07 -0.15
N MET A 147 -19.90 -8.46 -0.09
CA MET A 147 -20.16 -7.25 0.71
C MET A 147 -20.23 -7.59 2.21
N ASP A 148 -20.93 -8.66 2.57
CA ASP A 148 -20.98 -9.20 3.94
C ASP A 148 -19.56 -9.53 4.41
N PHE A 149 -18.77 -10.19 3.55
CA PHE A 149 -17.38 -10.49 3.85
C PHE A 149 -16.60 -9.20 4.15
N ARG A 150 -16.65 -8.20 3.26
CA ARG A 150 -15.97 -6.89 3.46
C ARG A 150 -16.41 -6.19 4.74
N TYR A 151 -17.68 -6.28 5.12
CA TYR A 151 -18.20 -5.73 6.36
C TYR A 151 -17.47 -6.31 7.59
N TYR A 152 -17.38 -7.65 7.69
CA TYR A 152 -16.64 -8.30 8.77
C TYR A 152 -15.14 -7.96 8.76
N ILE A 153 -14.52 -7.93 7.57
CA ILE A 153 -13.11 -7.50 7.42
C ILE A 153 -12.90 -6.10 7.98
N ASN A 154 -13.80 -5.16 7.68
CA ASN A 154 -13.70 -3.78 8.13
C ASN A 154 -13.81 -3.67 9.66
N ILE A 155 -14.68 -4.49 10.28
CA ILE A 155 -14.77 -4.57 11.75
C ILE A 155 -13.43 -5.03 12.34
N LEU A 156 -12.82 -6.12 11.83
CA LEU A 156 -11.51 -6.56 12.33
C LEU A 156 -10.43 -5.50 12.11
N ARG A 157 -10.41 -4.85 10.94
CA ARG A 157 -9.43 -3.81 10.60
C ARG A 157 -9.54 -2.56 11.49
N LYS A 158 -10.67 -2.33 12.15
CA LYS A 158 -10.78 -1.25 13.16
C LYS A 158 -9.87 -1.53 14.36
N HIS A 159 -9.77 -2.79 14.79
CA HIS A 159 -9.09 -3.16 16.03
C HIS A 159 -7.75 -3.87 15.84
N TYR A 160 -7.51 -4.52 14.69
CA TYR A 160 -6.37 -5.40 14.46
C TYR A 160 -5.62 -5.07 13.17
N MET A 161 -4.32 -5.40 13.16
CA MET A 161 -3.49 -5.41 11.96
C MET A 161 -3.32 -6.85 11.46
N PHE A 162 -3.66 -7.10 10.19
CA PHE A 162 -3.46 -8.40 9.55
C PHE A 162 -3.42 -8.28 8.03
N ARG A 163 -2.66 -9.19 7.39
CA ARG A 163 -2.62 -9.34 5.93
C ARG A 163 -3.58 -10.43 5.45
N ARG A 164 -3.72 -11.50 6.23
CA ARG A 164 -4.58 -12.66 5.97
C ARG A 164 -5.37 -12.98 7.23
N ILE A 165 -6.54 -13.58 7.06
CA ILE A 165 -7.38 -14.03 8.18
C ILE A 165 -7.23 -15.54 8.31
N PRO A 166 -7.04 -16.06 9.53
CA PRO A 166 -7.05 -17.51 9.77
C PRO A 166 -8.38 -18.14 9.32
N SER A 167 -8.33 -19.36 8.78
CA SER A 167 -9.51 -20.12 8.35
C SER A 167 -10.56 -20.28 9.44
N ASP A 168 -10.11 -20.31 10.69
CA ASP A 168 -10.91 -20.64 11.87
C ASP A 168 -11.85 -19.49 12.28
N TYR A 169 -11.71 -18.33 11.64
CA TYR A 169 -12.61 -17.19 11.82
C TYR A 169 -13.95 -17.36 11.11
N PHE A 170 -14.03 -18.29 10.16
CA PHE A 170 -15.21 -18.56 9.37
C PHE A 170 -15.75 -19.94 9.70
N LYS A 171 -17.08 -20.10 9.56
CA LYS A 171 -17.69 -21.43 9.64
C LYS A 171 -17.13 -22.29 8.50
N GLN A 172 -16.32 -23.28 8.85
CA GLN A 172 -15.80 -24.23 7.88
C GLN A 172 -16.94 -25.15 7.44
N LYS A 173 -17.13 -25.29 6.12
CA LYS A 173 -18.06 -26.26 5.57
C LYS A 173 -17.59 -27.66 5.91
N LEU A 174 -18.53 -28.51 6.35
CA LEU A 174 -18.23 -29.90 6.68
C LEU A 174 -17.85 -30.65 5.40
N ARG A 175 -17.00 -31.68 5.50
CA ARG A 175 -16.81 -32.59 4.36
C ARG A 175 -18.12 -33.30 4.08
N LEU A 176 -18.45 -33.47 2.80
CA LEU A 176 -19.57 -34.32 2.40
C LEU A 176 -19.34 -35.73 2.96
N PRO A 177 -20.30 -36.32 3.69
CA PRO A 177 -20.18 -37.69 4.17
C PRO A 177 -19.91 -38.68 3.03
N GLU A 178 -19.32 -39.84 3.33
CA GLU A 178 -19.12 -40.89 2.32
C GLU A 178 -20.40 -41.69 2.03
N LYS A 179 -21.29 -41.76 3.03
CA LYS A 179 -22.57 -42.47 2.96
C LYS A 179 -23.70 -41.44 2.83
N PRO A 180 -24.57 -41.55 1.80
CA PRO A 180 -25.68 -40.62 1.59
C PRO A 180 -26.66 -40.55 2.77
N GLU A 181 -26.85 -41.66 3.47
CA GLU A 181 -27.72 -41.78 4.65
C GLU A 181 -27.35 -40.81 5.78
N ASN A 182 -26.06 -40.44 5.89
CA ASN A 182 -25.58 -39.52 6.93
C ASN A 182 -25.85 -38.06 6.59
N ILE A 183 -26.41 -37.77 5.42
CA ILE A 183 -26.76 -36.42 5.03
C ILE A 183 -28.11 -36.06 5.64
N CYS A 184 -28.09 -35.30 6.73
CA CYS A 184 -29.27 -34.67 7.31
C CYS A 184 -29.76 -33.49 6.45
N ILE A 185 -30.30 -33.79 5.27
CA ILE A 185 -31.03 -32.85 4.43
C ILE A 185 -32.51 -33.22 4.47
N ASN A 186 -33.39 -32.25 4.20
CA ASN A 186 -34.82 -32.47 4.11
C ASN A 186 -35.08 -33.75 3.27
N GLN A 187 -35.91 -34.66 3.79
CA GLN A 187 -36.14 -36.04 3.32
C GLN A 187 -36.73 -36.17 1.88
N LYS A 188 -36.62 -35.12 1.06
CA LYS A 188 -37.21 -35.04 -0.28
C LYS A 188 -36.43 -35.82 -1.35
N TYR A 189 -35.18 -36.21 -1.06
CA TYR A 189 -34.30 -36.81 -2.04
C TYR A 189 -34.21 -38.33 -1.86
N LYS A 190 -34.58 -39.08 -2.91
CA LYS A 190 -34.20 -40.50 -3.04
C LYS A 190 -32.84 -40.55 -3.73
N PHE A 191 -31.82 -41.04 -3.03
CA PHE A 191 -30.45 -41.14 -3.58
C PHE A 191 -30.42 -42.11 -4.78
N LEU A 192 -29.46 -41.89 -5.70
CA LEU A 192 -29.45 -42.35 -7.09
C LEU A 192 -30.42 -41.58 -7.99
N PHE A 193 -30.12 -40.30 -8.20
CA PHE A 193 -30.88 -39.46 -9.13
C PHE A 193 -30.52 -39.80 -10.58
N SER A 194 -31.51 -40.15 -11.39
CA SER A 194 -31.38 -40.22 -12.86
C SER A 194 -31.68 -38.88 -13.53
N ASP A 195 -32.35 -37.95 -12.84
CA ASP A 195 -32.78 -36.66 -13.36
C ASP A 195 -31.71 -35.57 -13.13
N LYS A 196 -31.31 -34.89 -14.22
CA LYS A 196 -30.32 -33.80 -14.24
C LYS A 196 -30.77 -32.55 -13.47
N ASP A 197 -32.06 -32.27 -13.37
CA ASP A 197 -32.55 -31.05 -12.70
C ASP A 197 -32.65 -31.25 -11.19
N ILE A 198 -33.11 -32.42 -10.73
CA ILE A 198 -33.06 -32.82 -9.32
C ILE A 198 -31.61 -32.81 -8.82
N ALA A 199 -30.72 -33.34 -9.65
CA ALA A 199 -29.28 -33.34 -9.44
C ALA A 199 -28.69 -31.93 -9.19
N LYS A 200 -29.05 -30.94 -10.02
CA LYS A 200 -28.63 -29.55 -9.84
C LYS A 200 -29.20 -28.93 -8.57
N GLN A 201 -30.46 -29.18 -8.25
CA GLN A 201 -31.11 -28.68 -7.03
C GLN A 201 -30.43 -29.24 -5.77
N PHE A 202 -30.12 -30.54 -5.76
CA PHE A 202 -29.39 -31.19 -4.68
C PHE A 202 -28.02 -30.55 -4.48
N ILE A 203 -27.22 -30.40 -5.55
CA ILE A 203 -25.91 -29.73 -5.52
C ILE A 203 -26.04 -28.30 -4.96
N ALA A 204 -27.05 -27.56 -5.41
CA ALA A 204 -27.28 -26.19 -4.95
C ALA A 204 -27.64 -26.09 -3.45
N GLU A 205 -28.22 -27.15 -2.89
CA GLU A 205 -28.52 -27.26 -1.46
C GLU A 205 -27.29 -27.71 -0.66
N ILE A 206 -26.59 -28.78 -1.09
CA ILE A 206 -25.42 -29.30 -0.37
C ILE A 206 -24.24 -28.34 -0.39
N GLN A 207 -24.05 -27.56 -1.46
CA GLN A 207 -22.93 -26.60 -1.55
C GLN A 207 -22.98 -25.53 -0.47
N LYS A 208 -24.15 -25.28 0.14
CA LYS A 208 -24.30 -24.32 1.24
C LYS A 208 -23.68 -24.84 2.53
N ARG A 209 -23.75 -26.16 2.77
CA ARG A 209 -23.36 -26.79 4.05
C ARG A 209 -22.06 -27.59 3.97
N PHE A 210 -21.79 -28.20 2.82
CA PHE A 210 -20.72 -29.15 2.64
C PHE A 210 -19.69 -28.69 1.60
N ARG A 211 -18.45 -29.14 1.79
CA ARG A 211 -17.38 -29.07 0.80
C ARG A 211 -17.26 -30.41 0.09
N PHE A 212 -17.29 -30.37 -1.24
CA PHE A 212 -17.15 -31.53 -2.12
C PHE A 212 -16.49 -31.15 -3.45
N THR A 213 -16.12 -32.16 -4.24
CA THR A 213 -15.60 -32.03 -5.60
C THR A 213 -16.63 -32.55 -6.59
N ILE A 214 -16.69 -31.99 -7.79
CA ILE A 214 -17.53 -32.46 -8.89
C ILE A 214 -16.63 -33.20 -9.89
N PRO A 215 -17.03 -34.39 -10.40
CA PRO A 215 -18.31 -35.07 -10.15
C PRO A 215 -18.41 -35.65 -8.73
N LEU A 216 -19.63 -35.71 -8.22
CA LEU A 216 -19.93 -36.37 -6.94
C LEU A 216 -19.70 -37.88 -7.05
N SER A 217 -19.47 -38.54 -5.92
CA SER A 217 -19.32 -40.00 -5.88
C SER A 217 -20.56 -40.71 -6.44
N LYS A 218 -20.36 -41.84 -7.14
CA LYS A 218 -21.44 -42.68 -7.70
C LYS A 218 -22.47 -43.13 -6.65
N LYS A 219 -22.11 -43.12 -5.37
CA LYS A 219 -23.03 -43.36 -4.25
C LYS A 219 -24.14 -42.32 -4.15
N TYR A 220 -23.89 -41.09 -4.64
CA TYR A 220 -24.84 -39.99 -4.63
C TYR A 220 -25.61 -39.89 -5.94
N MET A 221 -24.91 -40.05 -7.08
CA MET A 221 -25.46 -39.76 -8.41
C MET A 221 -24.80 -40.65 -9.47
N ASP A 222 -25.59 -41.21 -10.38
CA ASP A 222 -25.07 -41.91 -11.56
C ASP A 222 -24.84 -40.96 -12.75
N VAL A 223 -25.51 -39.80 -12.76
CA VAL A 223 -25.44 -38.83 -13.85
C VAL A 223 -24.15 -38.01 -13.76
N ASN A 224 -23.33 -38.05 -14.82
CA ASN A 224 -22.19 -37.16 -14.96
C ASN A 224 -22.66 -35.75 -15.36
N LEU A 225 -22.75 -34.84 -14.39
CA LEU A 225 -23.09 -33.43 -14.65
C LEU A 225 -21.98 -32.66 -15.36
N THR A 226 -20.81 -33.27 -15.50
CA THR A 226 -19.62 -32.67 -16.11
C THR A 226 -19.50 -32.95 -17.61
N ASP A 227 -20.42 -33.73 -18.19
CA ASP A 227 -20.48 -33.94 -19.63
C ASP A 227 -20.78 -32.59 -20.30
N LYS A 228 -19.70 -31.91 -20.71
CA LYS A 228 -19.79 -30.78 -21.64
C LYS A 228 -20.58 -31.28 -22.84
N LEU A 229 -21.63 -30.55 -23.23
CA LEU A 229 -22.26 -30.75 -24.52
C LEU A 229 -21.14 -30.80 -25.56
N GLU A 230 -20.95 -31.96 -26.19
CA GLU A 230 -20.17 -32.02 -27.41
C GLU A 230 -20.83 -31.01 -28.35
N LEU A 231 -20.09 -29.95 -28.69
CA LEU A 231 -20.47 -29.04 -29.75
C LEU A 231 -20.62 -29.90 -31.00
N SER A 232 -21.86 -30.30 -31.29
CA SER A 232 -22.20 -31.00 -32.52
C SER A 232 -21.56 -30.26 -33.67
N GLN A 233 -20.78 -30.97 -34.47
CA GLN A 233 -20.07 -30.50 -35.66
C GLN A 233 -21.05 -30.07 -36.79
N SER A 234 -22.04 -29.24 -36.48
CA SER A 234 -22.92 -28.60 -37.45
C SER A 234 -22.25 -27.33 -37.98
N VAL A 235 -21.11 -27.48 -38.66
CA VAL A 235 -20.72 -26.51 -39.69
C VAL A 235 -21.10 -27.16 -41.01
N ASN A 236 -22.33 -26.89 -41.41
CA ASN A 236 -22.87 -27.26 -42.71
C ASN A 236 -21.94 -26.76 -43.82
N LYS A 237 -21.65 -27.67 -44.76
CA LYS A 237 -21.11 -27.35 -46.08
C LYS A 237 -22.00 -26.29 -46.73
N ILE A 238 -21.44 -25.11 -46.99
CA ILE A 238 -21.97 -24.19 -48.00
C ILE A 238 -21.15 -24.51 -49.25
N SER A 239 -21.81 -25.14 -50.22
CA SER A 239 -21.35 -25.32 -51.61
C SER A 239 -22.23 -24.47 -52.49
#